data_AF-A0A1H4TQL7-F1
#
_entry.id   AF-A0A1H4TQL7-F1
#
_cell.length_a   1.000
_cell.length_b   1.000
_cell.length_c   1.000
_cell.angle_alpha   90.00
_cell.angle_beta   90.00
_cell.angle_gamma   90.00
#
_symmetry.space_group_name_H-M   'P 1'
#
loop_
_entity.id
_entity.type
_entity.pdbx_description
1 polymer ?
#
loop_
_entity_poly.entity_id
_entity_poly.type
_entity_poly.pdbx_seq_one_letter_code
_entity_poly.pdbx_strand_id
1 'polypeptide(L)'
;MDRPLISEHEMIKETEIFFKIYSEFIDEIDQIESVRGKLNDFQLMQAVSRAKENMGILGWERRQTVNSIFEKYMHIYRVFGRAKADEWVKVTFGYSIKMRNDTEPEAPTELPKLENSLSANEETSSNHKNAESSIQELSRLILEKEAELLQLYREFYLLQQGF
;
A
#
# COMPACT_ATOMS: atom_id res chain seq x y z
N MET A 1 -21.39 -16.17 -10.69
CA MET A 1 -19.98 -16.54 -10.53
C MET A 1 -19.48 -15.78 -9.32
N ASP A 2 -19.65 -16.41 -8.15
CA ASP A 2 -19.26 -15.84 -6.87
C ASP A 2 -17.75 -15.67 -6.86
N ARG A 3 -17.28 -14.42 -6.87
CA ARG A 3 -15.88 -14.13 -6.62
C ARG A 3 -15.58 -14.55 -5.19
N PRO A 4 -14.61 -15.43 -4.94
CA PRO A 4 -14.22 -15.74 -3.58
C PRO A 4 -13.81 -14.42 -2.90
N LEU A 5 -14.35 -14.17 -1.72
CA LEU A 5 -13.90 -13.10 -0.84
C LEU A 5 -12.39 -13.29 -0.65
N ILE A 6 -11.61 -12.42 -1.29
CA ILE A 6 -10.15 -12.41 -1.16
C ILE A 6 -9.85 -12.38 0.34
N SER A 7 -9.21 -13.43 0.84
CA SER A 7 -8.84 -13.49 2.24
C SER A 7 -7.83 -12.37 2.54
N GLU A 8 -7.85 -11.79 3.74
CA GLU A 8 -6.86 -10.80 4.19
C GLU A 8 -5.42 -11.27 3.91
N HIS A 9 -5.17 -12.57 4.08
CA HIS A 9 -3.89 -13.20 3.81
C HIS A 9 -3.53 -13.24 2.30
N GLU A 10 -4.52 -13.38 1.42
CA GLU A 10 -4.32 -13.29 -0.03
C GLU A 10 -4.07 -11.85 -0.45
N MET A 11 -4.77 -10.88 0.16
CA MET A 11 -4.56 -9.45 -0.08
C MET A 11 -3.14 -9.01 0.32
N ILE A 12 -2.63 -9.47 1.48
CA ILE A 12 -1.26 -9.20 1.92
C ILE A 12 -0.23 -9.77 0.93
N LYS A 13 -0.39 -11.03 0.51
CA LYS A 13 0.48 -11.68 -0.47
C LYS A 13 0.45 -10.98 -1.83
N GLU A 14 -0.71 -10.52 -2.26
CA GLU A 14 -0.86 -9.76 -3.51
C GLU A 14 -0.16 -8.41 -3.43
N THR A 15 -0.23 -7.76 -2.27
CA THR A 15 0.45 -6.50 -2.01
C THR A 15 1.98 -6.70 -1.99
N GLU A 16 2.49 -7.78 -1.40
CA GLU A 16 3.92 -8.14 -1.43
C GLU A 16 4.43 -8.38 -2.86
N ILE A 17 3.66 -9.11 -3.66
CA ILE A 17 3.98 -9.35 -5.08
C ILE A 17 4.05 -8.02 -5.81
N PHE A 18 3.04 -7.16 -5.66
CA PHE A 18 3.02 -5.82 -6.25
C PHE A 18 4.25 -5.00 -5.84
N PHE A 19 4.60 -4.97 -4.56
CA PHE A 19 5.77 -4.23 -4.08
C PHE A 19 7.08 -4.74 -4.64
N LYS A 20 7.24 -6.06 -4.76
CA LYS A 20 8.43 -6.64 -5.38
C LYS A 20 8.61 -6.10 -6.80
N ILE A 21 7.55 -6.15 -7.60
CA ILE A 21 7.58 -5.70 -8.99
C ILE A 21 7.78 -4.18 -9.06
N TYR A 22 7.04 -3.44 -8.24
CA TYR A 22 7.10 -1.99 -8.24
C TYR A 22 8.51 -1.49 -7.87
N SER A 23 9.19 -2.20 -6.96
CA SER A 23 10.56 -1.88 -6.58
C SER A 23 11.54 -2.01 -7.76
N GLU A 24 11.45 -3.10 -8.53
CA GLU A 24 12.29 -3.32 -9.71
C GLU A 24 11.95 -2.35 -10.86
N PHE A 25 10.67 -2.02 -11.01
CA PHE A 25 10.22 -1.02 -11.96
C PHE A 25 10.79 0.37 -11.67
N ILE A 26 10.80 0.77 -10.40
CA ILE A 26 11.36 2.05 -9.97
C ILE A 26 12.88 2.08 -10.15
N ASP A 27 13.57 0.99 -9.83
CA ASP A 27 15.02 0.88 -10.05
C ASP A 27 15.36 1.06 -11.53
N GLU A 28 14.56 0.47 -12.44
CA GLU A 28 14.73 0.64 -13.89
C GLU A 28 14.44 2.08 -14.35
N ILE A 29 13.39 2.72 -13.80
CA ILE A 29 13.11 4.14 -14.07
C ILE A 29 14.28 5.00 -13.59
N ASP A 30 14.79 4.79 -12.38
CA ASP A 30 15.92 5.54 -11.83
C ASP A 30 17.18 5.38 -12.67
N GLN A 31 17.47 4.16 -13.11
CA GLN A 31 18.60 3.87 -13.98
C GLN A 31 18.48 4.60 -15.33
N ILE A 32 17.29 4.65 -15.92
CA ILE A 32 17.08 5.32 -17.21
C ILE A 32 17.05 6.84 -17.06
N GLU A 33 16.39 7.36 -16.02
CA GLU A 33 16.30 8.81 -15.76
C GLU A 33 17.66 9.41 -15.39
N SER A 34 18.49 8.69 -14.63
CA SER A 34 19.83 9.17 -14.27
C SER A 34 20.76 9.32 -15.48
N VAL A 35 20.57 8.51 -16.53
CA VAL A 35 21.41 8.52 -17.73
C VAL A 35 20.87 9.45 -18.84
N ARG A 36 19.54 9.54 -18.99
CA ARG A 36 18.90 10.23 -20.13
C ARG A 36 17.87 11.30 -19.76
N GLY A 37 17.50 11.43 -18.50
CA GLY A 37 16.36 12.24 -18.08
C GLY A 37 15.01 11.56 -18.35
N LYS A 38 13.93 12.33 -18.38
CA LYS A 38 12.54 11.83 -18.43
C LYS A 38 12.33 10.74 -19.49
N LEU A 39 11.70 9.62 -19.10
CA LEU A 39 11.43 8.51 -20.01
C LEU A 39 10.42 8.90 -21.09
N ASN A 40 10.69 8.48 -22.32
CA ASN A 40 9.72 8.43 -23.41
C ASN A 40 8.77 7.22 -23.23
N ASP A 41 7.61 7.28 -23.86
CA ASP A 41 6.54 6.27 -23.77
C ASP A 41 7.02 4.85 -24.08
N PHE A 42 7.88 4.70 -25.10
CA PHE A 42 8.46 3.41 -25.43
C PHE A 42 9.35 2.86 -24.31
N GLN A 43 10.14 3.72 -23.67
CA GLN A 43 11.03 3.34 -22.58
C GLN A 43 10.23 3.01 -21.32
N LEU A 44 9.17 3.77 -21.05
CA LEU A 44 8.27 3.52 -19.93
C LEU A 44 7.56 2.17 -20.09
N MET A 45 7.05 1.88 -21.29
CA MET A 45 6.45 0.59 -21.60
C MET A 45 7.45 -0.56 -21.52
N GLN A 46 8.70 -0.35 -21.96
CA GLN A 46 9.77 -1.33 -21.86
C GLN A 46 10.16 -1.61 -20.39
N ALA A 47 10.26 -0.56 -19.56
CA ALA A 47 10.53 -0.70 -18.13
C ALA A 47 9.41 -1.49 -17.41
N VAL A 48 8.15 -1.21 -17.75
CA VAL A 48 7.01 -1.99 -17.26
C VAL A 48 7.08 -3.46 -17.70
N SER A 49 7.46 -3.72 -18.96
CA SER A 49 7.61 -5.09 -19.48
C SER A 49 8.69 -5.86 -18.72
N ARG A 50 9.86 -5.25 -18.49
CA ARG A 50 10.96 -5.86 -17.74
C ARG A 50 10.58 -6.15 -16.30
N ALA A 51 9.94 -5.20 -15.61
CA ALA A 51 9.46 -5.42 -14.25
C ALA A 51 8.41 -6.56 -14.20
N LYS A 52 7.58 -6.70 -15.23
CA LYS A 52 6.62 -7.80 -15.36
C LYS A 52 7.25 -9.16 -15.60
N GLU A 53 8.40 -9.23 -16.27
CA GLU A 53 9.10 -10.51 -16.51
C GLU A 53 9.55 -11.18 -15.20
N ASN A 54 9.87 -10.38 -14.18
CA ASN A 54 10.22 -10.87 -12.84
C ASN A 54 9.03 -11.32 -11.97
N MET A 55 7.79 -11.22 -12.47
CA MET A 55 6.58 -11.68 -11.76
C MET A 55 6.49 -13.19 -11.59
N GLY A 56 7.25 -13.97 -12.37
CA GLY A 56 7.06 -15.41 -12.43
C GLY A 56 5.65 -15.80 -12.87
N ILE A 57 5.22 -17.02 -12.51
CA ILE A 57 3.91 -17.55 -12.91
C ILE A 57 2.83 -17.04 -11.94
N LEU A 58 2.28 -15.85 -12.23
CA LEU A 58 1.05 -15.36 -11.59
C LEU A 58 -0.20 -15.87 -12.31
N GLY A 59 -1.28 -16.09 -11.54
CA GLY A 59 -2.61 -16.36 -12.07
C GLY A 59 -3.14 -15.22 -12.94
N TRP A 60 -4.08 -15.54 -13.85
CA TRP A 60 -4.62 -14.61 -14.83
C TRP A 60 -5.18 -13.31 -14.21
N GLU A 61 -5.97 -13.43 -13.14
CA GLU A 61 -6.57 -12.27 -12.47
C GLU A 61 -5.51 -11.34 -11.87
N ARG A 62 -4.46 -11.88 -11.26
CA ARG A 62 -3.36 -11.06 -10.70
C ARG A 62 -2.61 -10.30 -11.78
N ARG A 63 -2.38 -10.91 -12.94
CA ARG A 63 -1.77 -10.21 -14.09
C ARG A 63 -2.63 -9.04 -14.56
N GLN A 64 -3.95 -9.21 -14.59
CA GLN A 64 -4.89 -8.15 -14.96
C GLN A 64 -4.87 -6.99 -13.97
N THR A 65 -4.89 -7.29 -12.66
CA THR A 65 -4.81 -6.27 -11.60
C THR A 65 -3.52 -5.45 -11.72
N VAL A 66 -2.39 -6.14 -11.79
CA VAL A 66 -1.07 -5.52 -11.99
C VAL A 66 -1.04 -4.65 -13.26
N ASN A 67 -1.54 -5.16 -14.39
CA ASN A 67 -1.56 -4.41 -15.64
C ASN A 67 -2.35 -3.10 -15.49
N SER A 68 -3.51 -3.17 -14.85
CA SER A 68 -4.36 -2.00 -14.59
C SER A 68 -3.64 -0.95 -13.72
N ILE A 69 -2.87 -1.40 -12.72
CA ILE A 69 -2.08 -0.52 -11.86
C ILE A 69 -0.98 0.19 -12.67
N PHE A 70 -0.24 -0.54 -13.51
CA PHE A 70 0.80 0.05 -14.36
C PHE A 70 0.23 0.99 -15.42
N GLU A 71 -0.91 0.65 -16.03
CA GLU A 71 -1.59 1.54 -16.97
C GLU A 71 -1.98 2.86 -16.30
N LYS A 72 -2.51 2.79 -15.07
CA LYS A 72 -2.84 3.99 -14.29
C LYS A 72 -1.60 4.79 -13.92
N TYR A 73 -0.53 4.12 -13.49
CA TYR A 73 0.75 4.76 -13.21
C TYR A 73 1.28 5.50 -14.44
N MET A 74 1.36 4.82 -15.59
CA MET A 74 1.86 5.39 -16.84
C MET A 74 1.04 6.59 -17.28
N HIS A 75 -0.29 6.52 -17.16
CA HIS A 75 -1.16 7.64 -17.45
C HIS A 75 -0.83 8.86 -16.58
N ILE A 76 -0.66 8.67 -15.26
CA ILE A 76 -0.31 9.76 -14.35
C ILE A 76 1.10 10.29 -14.65
N TYR A 77 2.06 9.41 -14.90
CA TYR A 77 3.43 9.77 -15.28
C TYR A 77 3.47 10.64 -16.54
N ARG A 78 2.67 10.30 -17.56
CA ARG A 78 2.56 11.07 -18.81
C ARG A 78 2.03 12.48 -18.57
N VAL A 79 0.92 12.58 -17.86
CA VAL A 79 0.16 13.83 -17.71
C VAL A 79 0.77 14.75 -16.66
N PHE A 80 1.19 14.19 -15.53
CA PHE A 80 1.58 14.95 -14.34
C PHE A 80 3.05 14.77 -13.94
N GLY A 81 3.77 13.86 -14.60
CA GLY A 81 5.17 13.57 -14.31
C GLY A 81 5.36 12.57 -13.16
N ARG A 82 6.62 12.15 -12.98
CA ARG A 82 7.04 11.11 -12.04
C ARG A 82 6.60 11.38 -10.61
N ALA A 83 6.88 12.58 -10.10
CA ALA A 83 6.58 12.93 -8.71
C ALA A 83 5.10 12.70 -8.34
N LYS A 84 4.19 12.97 -9.27
CA LYS A 84 2.75 12.77 -9.09
C LYS A 84 2.33 11.31 -9.24
N ALA A 85 3.01 10.56 -10.10
CA ALA A 85 2.80 9.12 -10.22
C ALA A 85 3.26 8.37 -8.96
N ASP A 86 4.40 8.74 -8.39
CA ASP A 86 4.93 8.16 -7.16
C ASP A 86 4.10 8.56 -5.93
N GLU A 87 3.61 9.81 -5.88
CA GLU A 87 2.66 10.27 -4.87
C GLU A 87 1.35 9.44 -4.91
N TRP A 88 0.83 9.17 -6.11
CA TRP A 88 -0.36 8.33 -6.27
C TRP A 88 -0.14 6.91 -5.75
N VAL A 89 1.03 6.30 -6.03
CA VAL A 89 1.36 4.97 -5.49
C VAL A 89 1.44 5.00 -3.97
N LYS A 90 2.06 6.03 -3.40
CA LYS A 90 2.16 6.21 -1.96
C LYS A 90 0.79 6.36 -1.29
N VAL A 91 -0.11 7.13 -1.89
CA VAL A 91 -1.47 7.33 -1.35
C VAL A 91 -2.32 6.07 -1.50
N THR A 92 -2.20 5.36 -2.62
CA THR A 92 -3.07 4.21 -2.94
C THR A 92 -2.64 2.94 -2.23
N PHE A 93 -1.34 2.71 -2.09
CA PHE A 93 -0.79 1.45 -1.57
C PHE A 93 -0.01 1.64 -0.26
N GLY A 94 0.10 2.86 0.26
CA GLY A 94 0.90 3.16 1.45
C GLY A 94 2.41 3.01 1.24
N TYR A 95 2.87 2.75 0.02
CA TYR A 95 4.28 2.45 -0.28
C TYR A 95 5.10 3.73 -0.45
N SER A 96 6.10 3.90 0.41
CA SER A 96 7.06 4.99 0.30
C SER A 96 8.43 4.42 -0.11
N ILE A 97 8.87 4.68 -1.34
CA ILE A 97 10.19 4.30 -1.89
C ILE A 97 11.34 4.68 -0.94
N LYS A 98 11.16 5.73 -0.13
CA LYS A 98 12.14 6.18 0.88
C LYS A 98 12.49 5.13 1.94
N MET A 99 11.65 4.11 2.17
CA MET A 99 11.94 3.03 3.13
C MET A 99 13.05 2.07 2.66
N ARG A 100 13.47 2.11 1.38
CA ARG A 100 14.52 1.23 0.85
C ARG A 100 15.95 1.77 1.08
N ASN A 101 16.10 3.07 1.29
CA ASN A 101 17.41 3.73 1.37
C ASN A 101 17.85 4.08 2.80
N ASP A 102 16.99 3.90 3.81
CA ASP A 102 17.34 4.20 5.21
C ASP A 102 17.81 2.95 6.00
N THR A 103 18.20 1.87 5.32
CA THR A 103 18.90 0.73 5.94
C THR A 103 20.39 0.78 5.61
N GLU A 104 21.09 1.78 6.13
CA GLU A 104 22.50 1.65 6.49
C GLU A 104 22.58 1.45 8.01
N PRO A 105 23.21 0.37 8.50
CA PRO A 105 23.45 0.16 9.91
C PRO A 105 24.77 0.84 10.30
N GLU A 106 24.73 2.04 10.85
CA GLU A 106 25.84 2.58 11.63
C GLU A 106 25.49 2.56 13.12
N ALA A 107 26.16 1.67 13.85
CA ALA A 107 26.30 1.69 15.29
C ALA A 107 27.49 2.59 15.70
N PRO A 108 27.76 2.76 16.99
CA PRO A 108 27.30 3.79 17.93
C PRO A 108 28.42 4.84 18.21
N THR A 109 28.31 5.60 19.31
CA THR A 109 29.24 6.62 19.89
C THR A 109 29.03 8.06 19.34
N GLU A 110 28.80 9.13 20.11
CA GLU A 110 29.12 9.48 21.50
C GLU A 110 28.05 10.39 22.14
N LEU A 111 27.87 10.21 23.45
CA LEU A 111 27.17 11.12 24.38
C LEU A 111 27.78 12.54 24.36
N PRO A 112 27.01 13.53 24.83
CA PRO A 112 27.53 14.43 25.86
C PRO A 112 26.78 14.27 27.19
N LYS A 113 27.60 14.17 28.23
CA LYS A 113 27.35 14.04 29.68
C LYS A 113 26.13 14.79 30.24
N LEU A 114 25.36 14.04 31.05
CA LEU A 114 24.99 14.28 32.46
C LEU A 114 25.27 15.73 32.96
N GLU A 115 24.29 16.46 33.50
CA GLU A 115 23.85 16.31 34.90
C GLU A 115 22.50 16.98 35.21
N ASN A 116 21.74 16.28 36.06
CA ASN A 116 20.77 16.77 37.06
C ASN A 116 19.69 17.77 36.65
N SER A 117 18.45 17.27 36.61
CA SER A 117 17.38 17.71 37.53
C SER A 117 16.22 16.71 37.53
N LEU A 118 16.02 16.04 38.66
CA LEU A 118 14.77 15.35 38.99
C LEU A 118 13.61 16.36 38.94
N SER A 119 12.60 16.08 38.13
CA SER A 119 11.22 16.44 38.48
C SER A 119 10.26 15.49 37.80
N ALA A 120 9.46 14.86 38.65
CA ALA A 120 8.32 14.06 38.31
C ALA A 120 7.39 14.80 37.33
N ASN A 121 6.83 14.07 36.37
CA ASN A 121 5.41 14.18 36.07
C ASN A 121 4.93 12.93 35.30
N GLU A 122 3.99 12.25 35.96
CA GLU A 122 3.23 11.10 35.52
C GLU A 122 2.16 11.52 34.51
N GLU A 123 2.36 11.44 33.19
CA GLU A 123 1.27 11.74 32.23
C GLU A 123 1.18 10.84 30.98
N THR A 124 1.94 9.74 30.88
CA THR A 124 1.90 8.87 29.69
C THR A 124 0.85 7.75 29.73
N SER A 125 0.10 7.57 30.83
CA SER A 125 -0.87 6.47 30.97
C SER A 125 -2.27 6.78 30.39
N SER A 126 -2.64 8.05 30.22
CA SER A 126 -3.99 8.46 29.79
C SER A 126 -4.22 8.30 28.29
N ASN A 127 -3.20 8.56 27.46
CA ASN A 127 -3.33 8.57 26.01
C ASN A 127 -3.51 7.16 25.42
N HIS A 128 -2.88 6.15 26.03
CA HIS A 128 -2.96 4.77 25.54
C HIS A 128 -4.35 4.15 25.77
N LYS A 129 -5.00 4.51 26.89
CA LYS A 129 -6.37 4.06 27.20
C LYS A 129 -7.42 4.65 26.26
N ASN A 130 -7.19 5.89 25.80
CA ASN A 130 -8.12 6.60 24.93
C ASN A 130 -8.09 6.07 23.48
N ALA A 131 -6.91 5.65 23.01
CA ALA A 131 -6.76 4.97 21.73
C ALA A 131 -7.42 3.59 21.76
N GLU A 132 -7.24 2.84 22.85
CA GLU A 132 -7.82 1.51 23.01
C GLU A 132 -9.36 1.55 23.10
N SER A 133 -9.93 2.52 23.81
CA SER A 133 -11.39 2.72 23.85
C SER A 133 -11.96 3.10 22.48
N SER A 134 -11.27 3.96 21.72
CA SER A 134 -11.68 4.33 20.36
C SER A 134 -11.65 3.14 19.41
N ILE A 135 -10.64 2.27 19.50
CA ILE A 135 -10.53 1.04 18.70
C ILE A 135 -11.68 0.07 19.04
N GLN A 136 -12.01 -0.09 20.33
CA GLN A 136 -13.13 -0.94 20.76
C GLN A 136 -14.48 -0.40 20.27
N GLU A 137 -14.70 0.91 20.33
CA GLU A 137 -15.92 1.54 19.81
C GLU A 137 -16.07 1.36 18.30
N LEU A 138 -15.00 1.55 17.54
CA LEU A 138 -14.97 1.31 16.10
C LEU A 138 -15.24 -0.16 15.77
N SER A 139 -14.64 -1.09 16.53
CA SER A 139 -14.87 -2.52 16.35
C SER A 139 -16.33 -2.90 16.58
N ARG A 140 -16.98 -2.32 17.62
CA ARG A 140 -18.41 -2.52 17.88
C ARG A 140 -19.26 -1.98 16.73
N LEU A 141 -18.94 -0.79 16.22
CA LEU A 141 -19.67 -0.17 15.13
C LEU A 141 -19.58 -0.97 13.83
N ILE A 142 -18.40 -1.55 13.54
CA ILE A 142 -18.20 -2.42 12.38
C ILE A 142 -19.12 -3.63 12.47
N LEU A 143 -19.15 -4.33 13.61
CA LEU A 143 -20.00 -5.50 13.80
C LEU A 143 -21.50 -5.18 13.64
N GLU A 144 -21.94 -4.02 14.12
CA GLU A 144 -23.32 -3.56 13.96
C GLU A 144 -23.65 -3.31 12.47
N LYS A 145 -22.74 -2.65 11.74
CA LYS A 145 -22.92 -2.38 10.32
C LYS A 145 -22.87 -3.64 9.45
N GLU A 146 -22.05 -4.62 9.81
CA GLU A 146 -22.03 -5.93 9.15
C GLU A 146 -23.34 -6.69 9.37
N ALA A 147 -23.92 -6.62 10.57
CA ALA A 147 -25.22 -7.23 10.85
C ALA A 147 -26.36 -6.56 10.05
N GLU A 148 -26.39 -5.23 9.99
CA GLU A 148 -27.35 -4.48 9.17
C GLU A 148 -27.23 -4.86 7.68
N LEU A 149 -26.01 -4.95 7.17
CA LEU A 149 -25.75 -5.31 5.78
C LEU A 149 -26.27 -6.72 5.46
N LEU A 150 -25.97 -7.69 6.34
CA LEU A 150 -26.46 -9.07 6.18
C LEU A 150 -27.98 -9.16 6.22
N GLN A 151 -28.64 -8.34 7.04
CA GLN A 151 -30.09 -8.27 7.08
C GLN A 151 -30.67 -7.71 5.77
N LEU A 152 -30.10 -6.61 5.26
CA LEU A 152 -30.49 -6.05 3.96
C LEU A 152 -30.31 -7.04 2.82
N TYR A 153 -29.21 -7.81 2.81
CA TYR A 153 -28.99 -8.86 1.81
C TYR A 153 -30.07 -9.95 1.88
N ARG A 154 -30.51 -10.35 3.08
CA ARG A 154 -31.60 -11.33 3.23
C ARG A 154 -32.92 -10.78 2.71
N GLU A 155 -33.24 -9.53 3.05
CA GLU A 155 -34.47 -8.88 2.59
C GLU A 155 -34.47 -8.70 1.07
N PHE A 156 -33.36 -8.27 0.50
CA PHE A 156 -33.18 -8.16 -0.95
C PHE A 156 -33.36 -9.51 -1.65
N TYR A 157 -32.77 -10.58 -1.10
CA TYR A 157 -32.88 -11.92 -1.65
C TYR A 157 -34.33 -12.45 -1.60
N LEU A 158 -35.05 -12.20 -0.50
CA LEU A 158 -36.46 -12.55 -0.37
C LEU A 158 -37.33 -11.78 -1.37
N LEU A 159 -37.05 -10.48 -1.58
CA LEU A 159 -37.74 -9.68 -2.60
C LEU A 159 -37.44 -10.18 -4.02
N GLN A 160 -36.22 -10.64 -4.28
CA GLN A 160 -35.82 -11.18 -5.57
C GLN A 160 -36.46 -12.56 -5.86
N GLN A 161 -36.78 -13.35 -4.83
CA GLN A 161 -37.51 -14.62 -4.98
C GLN A 161 -39.05 -14.45 -5.02
N GLY A 162 -39.56 -13.26 -4.70
CA GLY A 162 -40.99 -12.94 -4.67
C GLY A 162 -41.61 -12.55 -6.02
N PHE A 163 -40.94 -12.80 -7.15
CA PHE A 163 -41.45 -12.57 -8.52
C PHE A 163 -41.15 -13.76 -9.44
#